data_AF-A0AAD4CZF2-F1
#
_entry.id   AF-A0AAD4CZF2-F1
#
_cell.length_a   1.000
_cell.length_b   1.000
_cell.length_c   1.000
_cell.angle_alpha   90.00
_cell.angle_beta   90.00
_cell.angle_gamma   90.00
#
_symmetry.space_group_name_H-M   'P 1'
#
loop_
_entity.id
_entity.type
_entity.pdbx_description
1 polymer ?
#
loop_
_entity_poly.entity_id
_entity_poly.type
_entity_poly.pdbx_seq_one_letter_code
_entity_poly.pdbx_strand_id
1 'polypeptide(L)'
;MTNNPFTLFCLVDGEATSNAFPVDIEPNKTAAHLRDLIKTKKTPRFDDVTADELTLWRVSHPVIAANKHNPVLLSAIDDPIELDPTDDIADVFAEAPPKKTIHIIVQRPPSDRASEIEFVQH
;
A
#
# COMPACT_ATOMS: atom_id res chain seq x y z
N MET A 1 20.15 20.24 5.23
CA MET A 1 20.17 18.80 4.91
C MET A 1 19.10 18.59 3.87
N THR A 2 19.45 18.29 2.63
CA THR A 2 18.47 18.08 1.56
C THR A 2 17.79 16.74 1.79
N ASN A 3 16.58 16.81 2.34
CA ASN A 3 15.71 15.67 2.54
C ASN A 3 15.04 15.38 1.19
N ASN A 4 15.68 14.55 0.35
CA ASN A 4 15.12 14.22 -0.95
C ASN A 4 13.90 13.32 -0.75
N PRO A 5 12.73 13.66 -1.31
CA PRO A 5 11.54 12.82 -1.16
C PRO A 5 11.77 11.46 -1.81
N PHE A 6 11.32 10.40 -1.13
CA PHE A 6 11.19 9.08 -1.71
C PHE A 6 9.93 9.03 -2.58
N THR A 7 10.06 8.51 -3.79
CA THR A 7 8.92 8.16 -4.63
C THR A 7 8.62 6.69 -4.43
N LEU A 8 7.57 6.38 -3.68
CA LEU A 8 7.08 5.03 -3.43
C LEU A 8 5.96 4.70 -4.41
N PHE A 9 5.97 3.49 -4.94
CA PHE A 9 4.91 2.96 -5.80
C PHE A 9 3.97 2.12 -4.95
N CYS A 10 2.73 2.60 -4.84
CA CYS A 10 1.68 1.98 -4.07
C CYS A 10 0.72 1.24 -5.00
N LEU A 11 0.27 0.07 -4.58
CA LEU A 11 -0.74 -0.74 -5.26
C LEU A 11 -1.81 -1.15 -4.25
N VAL A 12 -3.07 -1.19 -4.68
CA VAL A 12 -4.14 -1.71 -3.82
C VAL A 12 -4.17 -3.23 -3.96
N ASP A 13 -4.34 -3.94 -2.85
CA ASP A 13 -4.47 -5.40 -2.85
C ASP A 13 -5.56 -5.86 -3.85
N GLY A 14 -5.21 -6.85 -4.67
CA GLY A 14 -6.08 -7.39 -5.73
C GLY A 14 -6.11 -6.57 -7.02
N GLU A 15 -5.40 -5.44 -7.12
CA GLU A 15 -5.26 -4.69 -8.37
C GLU A 15 -4.07 -5.15 -9.23
N ALA A 16 -4.17 -4.90 -10.54
CA ALA A 16 -3.06 -5.14 -11.45
C ALA A 16 -1.92 -4.16 -11.21
N THR A 17 -0.67 -4.58 -11.42
CA THR A 17 0.51 -3.70 -11.30
C THR A 17 0.44 -2.44 -12.17
N SER A 18 -0.33 -2.44 -13.26
CA SER A 18 -0.64 -1.24 -14.06
C SER A 18 -1.40 -0.15 -13.31
N ASN A 19 -2.14 -0.49 -12.26
CA ASN A 19 -2.90 0.45 -11.43
C ASN A 19 -2.06 1.03 -10.28
N ALA A 20 -0.79 0.66 -10.20
CA ALA A 20 0.14 1.24 -9.25
C ALA A 20 0.30 2.74 -9.48
N PHE A 21 0.45 3.48 -8.40
CA PHE A 21 0.53 4.93 -8.43
C PHE A 21 1.69 5.44 -7.57
N PRO A 22 2.39 6.50 -8.00
CA PRO A 22 3.47 7.07 -7.23
C PRO A 22 2.94 7.96 -6.10
N VAL A 23 3.56 7.84 -4.94
CA VAL A 23 3.39 8.68 -3.76
C VAL A 23 4.75 9.20 -3.35
N ASP A 24 4.90 10.51 -3.35
CA ASP A 24 6.10 11.19 -2.90
C ASP A 24 5.98 11.50 -1.41
N ILE A 25 6.96 11.04 -0.63
CA ILE A 25 6.99 11.24 0.82
C ILE A 25 8.39 11.58 1.29
N GLU A 26 8.50 12.51 2.25
CA GLU A 26 9.80 12.84 2.82
C GLU A 26 10.28 11.72 3.76
N PRO A 27 11.58 11.36 3.75
CA PRO A 27 12.17 10.33 4.62
C PRO A 27 11.90 10.49 6.12
N ASN A 28 11.75 11.73 6.58
CA ASN A 28 11.51 12.09 7.99
C ASN A 28 10.04 12.01 8.40
N LYS A 29 9.17 11.54 7.51
CA LYS A 29 7.75 11.31 7.80
C LYS A 29 7.56 9.86 8.24
N THR A 30 6.42 9.61 8.86
CA THR A 30 6.02 8.29 9.30
C THR A 30 5.09 7.60 8.29
N ALA A 31 4.87 6.31 8.47
CA ALA A 31 3.90 5.55 7.68
C ALA A 31 2.46 6.06 7.87
N ALA A 32 2.12 6.71 8.99
CA ALA A 32 0.82 7.38 9.14
C ALA A 32 0.63 8.49 8.08
N HIS A 33 1.64 9.34 7.88
CA HIS A 33 1.60 10.36 6.83
C HIS A 33 1.49 9.73 5.43
N LEU A 34 2.14 8.58 5.21
CA LEU A 34 2.02 7.85 3.95
C LEU A 34 0.58 7.39 3.68
N ARG A 35 -0.14 6.92 4.71
CA ARG A 35 -1.56 6.52 4.59
C ARG A 35 -2.44 7.67 4.13
N ASP A 36 -2.31 8.83 4.77
CA ASP A 36 -3.08 10.03 4.40
C ASP A 36 -2.83 10.45 2.95
N LEU A 37 -1.57 10.40 2.50
CA LEU A 37 -1.20 10.72 1.12
C LEU A 37 -1.81 9.71 0.13
N ILE A 38 -1.74 8.42 0.45
CA ILE A 38 -2.34 7.34 -0.36
C ILE A 38 -3.85 7.53 -0.48
N LYS A 39 -4.53 7.78 0.64
CA LYS A 39 -5.98 8.02 0.68
C LYS A 39 -6.34 9.19 -0.24
N THR A 40 -5.68 10.33 -0.03
CA THR A 40 -5.89 11.55 -0.82
C THR A 40 -5.65 11.33 -2.31
N LYS A 41 -4.62 10.56 -2.69
CA LYS A 41 -4.31 10.28 -4.10
C LYS A 41 -5.34 9.40 -4.80
N LYS A 42 -6.02 8.50 -4.09
CA LYS A 42 -7.01 7.59 -4.69
C LYS A 42 -8.45 8.04 -4.44
N THR A 43 -8.70 9.17 -3.76
CA THR A 43 -10.03 9.80 -3.68
C THR A 43 -10.61 9.98 -5.08
N PRO A 44 -11.89 9.62 -5.34
CA PRO A 44 -12.93 9.22 -4.37
C PRO A 44 -13.00 7.71 -4.06
N ARG A 45 -12.07 6.88 -4.57
CA ARG A 45 -12.14 5.42 -4.41
C ARG A 45 -11.88 4.93 -2.98
N PHE A 46 -11.31 5.78 -2.12
CA PHE A 46 -11.13 5.56 -0.68
C PHE A 46 -11.98 6.53 0.17
N ASP A 47 -13.04 7.12 -0.38
CA ASP A 47 -13.91 8.03 0.40
C ASP A 47 -14.70 7.28 1.48
N ASP A 48 -15.04 6.01 1.18
CA ASP A 48 -15.76 5.08 2.06
C ASP A 48 -14.89 4.52 3.21
N VAL A 49 -13.56 4.69 3.16
CA VAL A 49 -12.62 4.08 4.11
C VAL A 49 -11.80 5.18 4.79
N THR A 50 -11.61 5.10 6.11
CA THR A 50 -10.76 6.05 6.83
C THR A 50 -9.27 5.77 6.57
N ALA A 51 -8.40 6.76 6.77
CA ALA A 51 -6.96 6.54 6.53
C ALA A 51 -6.36 5.57 7.58
N ASP A 52 -6.92 5.57 8.79
CA ASP A 52 -6.57 4.69 9.90
C ASP A 52 -6.98 3.23 9.67
N GLU A 53 -8.04 2.98 8.90
CA GLU A 53 -8.47 1.62 8.52
C GLU A 53 -7.61 0.98 7.43
N LEU A 54 -6.77 1.76 6.74
CA LEU A 54 -5.88 1.24 5.70
C LEU A 54 -4.62 0.63 6.32
N THR A 55 -4.40 -0.66 6.07
CA THR A 55 -3.16 -1.34 6.43
C THR A 55 -2.16 -1.21 5.27
N LEU A 56 -0.95 -0.73 5.58
CA LEU A 56 0.14 -0.61 4.63
C LEU A 56 1.12 -1.76 4.81
N TRP A 57 1.46 -2.41 3.70
CA TRP A 57 2.43 -3.49 3.66
C TRP A 57 3.61 -3.08 2.81
N ARG A 58 4.81 -3.08 3.38
CA ARG A 58 6.06 -3.00 2.63
C ARG A 58 6.27 -4.31 1.91
N VAL A 59 6.48 -4.21 0.60
CA VAL A 59 6.74 -5.35 -0.27
C VAL A 59 7.85 -5.01 -1.28
N SER A 60 8.37 -6.04 -1.93
CA SER A 60 9.33 -5.90 -3.04
C SER A 60 8.84 -6.67 -4.25
N HIS A 61 7.82 -6.16 -4.96
CA HIS A 61 7.25 -6.84 -6.12
C HIS A 61 7.68 -6.19 -7.45
N PRO A 62 8.58 -6.80 -8.23
CA PRO A 62 9.06 -6.21 -9.48
C PRO A 62 7.96 -6.17 -10.55
N VAL A 63 7.84 -5.04 -11.24
CA VAL A 63 6.89 -4.84 -12.34
C VAL A 63 7.59 -5.18 -13.65
N ILE A 64 7.21 -6.31 -14.24
CA ILE A 64 7.72 -6.80 -15.52
C ILE A 64 6.59 -6.86 -16.57
N ALA A 65 6.94 -6.99 -17.84
CA ALA A 65 5.93 -7.06 -18.90
C ALA A 65 4.94 -8.24 -18.72
N ALA A 66 5.40 -9.34 -18.10
CA ALA A 66 4.61 -10.55 -17.90
C ALA A 66 3.53 -10.44 -16.80
N ASN A 67 3.71 -9.61 -15.77
CA ASN A 67 2.76 -9.43 -14.66
C ASN A 67 2.04 -8.07 -14.71
N LYS A 68 2.23 -7.30 -15.78
CA LYS A 68 1.71 -5.93 -15.92
C LYS A 68 0.17 -5.84 -15.77
N HIS A 69 -0.53 -6.88 -16.22
CA HIS A 69 -2.00 -6.95 -16.20
C HIS A 69 -2.54 -7.92 -15.13
N ASN A 70 -1.65 -8.58 -14.40
CA ASN A 70 -2.06 -9.59 -13.44
C ASN A 70 -2.33 -8.92 -12.09
N PRO A 71 -3.45 -9.25 -11.42
CA PRO A 71 -3.72 -8.77 -10.09
C PRO A 71 -2.65 -9.29 -9.13
N VAL A 72 -2.15 -8.40 -8.28
CA VAL A 72 -1.21 -8.76 -7.21
C VAL A 72 -1.99 -8.86 -5.92
N LEU A 73 -1.94 -10.05 -5.32
CA LEU A 73 -2.53 -10.32 -4.01
C LEU A 73 -1.41 -10.28 -2.96
N LEU A 74 -1.67 -9.67 -1.82
CA LEU A 74 -0.76 -9.65 -0.67
C LEU A 74 -0.36 -11.08 -0.27
N SER A 75 -1.29 -12.04 -0.32
CA SER A 75 -1.03 -13.45 -0.01
C SER A 75 -0.07 -14.15 -0.99
N ALA A 76 0.18 -13.55 -2.16
CA ALA A 76 1.11 -14.07 -3.17
C ALA A 76 2.49 -13.37 -3.11
N ILE A 77 2.69 -12.47 -2.14
CA ILE A 77 3.97 -11.81 -1.91
C ILE A 77 4.76 -12.60 -0.87
N ASP A 78 6.04 -12.84 -1.16
CA ASP A 78 7.00 -13.36 -0.20
C ASP A 78 7.37 -12.27 0.81
N ASP A 79 7.26 -12.59 2.10
CA ASP A 79 7.67 -11.75 3.24
C ASP A 79 7.12 -10.30 3.23
N PRO A 80 5.78 -10.09 3.14
CA PRO A 80 5.22 -8.76 3.32
C PRO A 80 5.39 -8.30 4.77
N ILE A 81 5.88 -7.08 4.95
CA ILE A 81 6.10 -6.49 6.28
C ILE A 81 5.02 -5.44 6.51
N GLU A 82 4.20 -5.62 7.55
CA GLU A 82 3.23 -4.61 7.96
C GLU A 82 3.96 -3.36 8.50
N LEU A 83 3.50 -2.18 8.10
CA LEU A 83 4.04 -0.90 8.57
C LEU A 83 3.16 -0.33 9.68
N ASP A 84 3.76 -0.12 10.85
CA ASP A 84 3.14 0.56 11.98
C ASP A 84 3.01 2.07 11.69
N PRO A 85 1.95 2.77 12.14
CA PRO A 85 1.82 4.20 11.90
C PRO A 85 2.98 5.03 12.46
N THR A 86 3.69 4.50 13.44
CA THR A 86 4.86 5.12 14.06
C THR A 86 6.18 4.85 13.33
N ASP A 87 6.21 3.92 12.37
CA ASP A 87 7.43 3.63 11.61
C ASP A 87 7.85 4.84 10.77
N ASP A 88 9.12 5.22 10.89
CA ASP A 88 9.74 6.23 10.06
C ASP A 88 10.04 5.68 8.67
N ILE A 89 9.70 6.44 7.63
CA ILE A 89 9.93 6.03 6.24
C ILE A 89 11.43 5.82 5.96
N ALA A 90 12.30 6.60 6.59
CA ALA A 90 13.75 6.43 6.50
C ALA A 90 14.24 5.10 7.09
N ASP A 91 13.58 4.54 8.10
CA ASP A 91 13.94 3.24 8.69
C ASP A 91 13.46 2.09 7.79
N VAL A 92 12.20 2.19 7.34
CA VAL A 92 11.56 1.23 6.44
C VAL A 92 12.27 1.15 5.09
N PHE A 93 12.68 2.30 4.56
CA PHE A 93 13.37 2.46 3.27
C PHE A 93 14.75 3.09 3.48
N ALA A 94 15.61 2.41 4.24
CA ALA A 94 16.99 2.82 4.50
C ALA A 94 17.81 3.08 3.21
N GLU A 95 17.48 2.37 2.13
CA GLU A 95 18.06 2.57 0.81
C GLU A 95 17.01 3.09 -0.18
N ALA A 96 17.50 3.76 -1.24
CA ALA A 96 16.63 4.24 -2.30
C ALA A 96 15.85 3.07 -2.94
N PRO A 97 14.51 3.12 -2.92
CA PRO A 97 13.69 2.02 -3.38
C PRO A 97 13.94 1.71 -4.88
N PRO A 98 14.05 0.43 -5.27
CA PRO A 98 14.42 0.05 -6.62
C PRO A 98 13.38 0.50 -7.66
N LYS A 99 13.84 0.99 -8.81
CA LYS A 99 12.94 1.42 -9.89
C LYS A 99 12.14 0.25 -10.46
N LYS A 100 10.92 0.54 -10.91
CA LYS A 100 9.98 -0.43 -11.51
C LYS A 100 9.57 -1.56 -10.56
N THR A 101 9.41 -1.24 -9.28
CA THR A 101 9.00 -2.19 -8.24
C THR A 101 7.83 -1.58 -7.47
N ILE A 102 6.86 -2.40 -7.09
CA ILE A 102 5.83 -2.02 -6.12
C ILE A 102 6.47 -2.10 -4.75
N HIS A 103 6.41 -0.99 -4.01
CA HIS A 103 7.02 -0.85 -2.70
C HIS A 103 6.01 -1.02 -1.58
N ILE A 104 4.75 -0.67 -1.84
CA ILE A 104 3.67 -0.69 -0.86
C ILE A 104 2.44 -1.37 -1.45
N ILE A 105 1.89 -2.34 -0.73
CA ILE A 105 0.53 -2.83 -0.94
C ILE A 105 -0.39 -2.21 0.11
N VAL A 106 -1.50 -1.66 -0.35
CA VAL A 106 -2.54 -1.05 0.47
C VAL A 106 -3.66 -2.07 0.60
N GLN A 107 -3.81 -2.65 1.79
CA GLN A 107 -4.91 -3.54 2.10
C GLN A 107 -6.07 -2.70 2.66
N ARG A 108 -7.26 -2.94 2.11
CA ARG A 108 -8.50 -2.33 2.62
C ARG A 108 -9.02 -3.15 3.80
N PRO A 109 -9.71 -2.53 4.77
CA PRO A 109 -10.45 -3.29 5.76
C PRO A 109 -11.47 -4.19 5.04
N PRO A 110 -11.80 -5.36 5.62
CA PRO A 110 -12.94 -6.12 5.15
C PRO A 110 -14.17 -5.22 5.21
N SER A 111 -14.78 -4.93 4.06
CA SER A 111 -15.97 -4.10 4.01
C SER A 111 -17.07 -4.82 4.80
N ASP A 112 -17.60 -4.17 5.84
CA ASP A 112 -18.58 -4.74 6.80
C ASP A 112 -19.84 -5.33 6.11
N ARG A 113 -20.05 -5.01 4.83
CA ARG A 113 -21.06 -5.64 3.95
C ARG A 113 -20.81 -7.12 3.61
N ALA A 114 -19.74 -7.74 4.11
CA ALA A 114 -19.45 -9.16 3.96
C ALA A 114 -19.59 -9.98 5.26
N SER A 115 -20.23 -9.43 6.31
CA SER A 115 -20.47 -10.16 7.57
C SER A 115 -21.92 -10.64 7.77
N GLU A 116 -22.83 -10.48 6.80
CA GLU A 116 -24.21 -10.97 6.90
C GLU A 116 -24.47 -12.28 6.13
N ILE A 117 -23.47 -13.16 5.97
CA ILE A 117 -23.70 -14.54 5.50
C ILE A 117 -22.88 -15.52 6.35
N GLU A 118 -23.01 -15.49 7.68
CA GLU A 118 -22.59 -16.62 8.55
C GLU A 118 -23.44 -16.75 9.83
N PHE A 119 -24.73 -16.36 9.81
CA PHE A 119 -25.63 -16.62 10.95
C PHE A 119 -27.05 -17.06 10.56
N VAL A 120 -27.18 -17.89 9.53
CA VAL A 120 -28.43 -18.67 9.33
C VAL A 120 -28.09 -20.10 8.93
N GLN A 121 -27.66 -20.89 9.92
CA GLN A 121 -27.91 -22.33 9.95
C GLN A 121 -27.72 -22.87 11.38
N HIS A 122 -28.76 -22.72 12.19
CA HIS A 122 -29.13 -23.74 13.17
C HIS A 122 -30.65 -23.87 13.22
#